data_AF-A0A529Y1M8-F1
#
_entry.id   AF-A0A529Y1M8-F1
#
_cell.length_a   1.000
_cell.length_b   1.000
_cell.length_c   1.000
_cell.angle_alpha   90.00
_cell.angle_beta   90.00
_cell.angle_gamma   90.00
#
_symmetry.space_group_name_H-M   'P 1'
#
loop_
_entity.id
_entity.type
_entity.pdbx_description
1 polymer ?
#
loop_
_entity_poly.entity_id
_entity_poly.type
_entity_poly.pdbx_seq_one_letter_code
_entity_poly.pdbx_strand_id
1 'polypeptide(L)'
;SNTIRIDESIVTEALRNVPSSFTLTSRNPDKHVHFGGNSLVFGLVAGPPNVHDRLNGRRPGNLPDYQNFIRLAHHFNAIHIIGNQVVAPIELPANSRHLDTYHANLTLSDLSFHCTAIGRARAMDGINVMYGAFTSNVDMKSGAPAFGTPENAKANIIAGQLARRYNLPYRTSNANASNVVDLQAAYETEMATWGAVLGGANLIYHAAGWLEGGLTASYEKLVLDVEILQNMMEFLRPLPFQEDDLGFEAIKSVPAGGHFFGAEHTMSRYTTAFYQPMLSN
;
A
#
# COMPACT_ATOMS: atom_id res chain seq x y z
N SER A 1 -1.55 31.63 24.64
CA SER A 1 -1.13 30.21 24.54
C SER A 1 -2.23 29.47 23.79
N ASN A 2 -1.92 28.85 22.65
CA ASN A 2 -2.88 28.03 21.87
C ASN A 2 -2.84 26.55 22.28
N THR A 3 -2.37 26.25 23.50
CA THR A 3 -2.25 24.87 23.99
C THR A 3 -3.62 24.36 24.46
N ILE A 4 -4.14 23.33 23.79
CA ILE A 4 -5.33 22.58 24.22
C ILE A 4 -4.86 21.39 25.06
N ARG A 5 -5.45 21.20 26.24
CA ARG A 5 -5.25 20.01 27.09
C ARG A 5 -6.53 19.19 27.03
N ILE A 6 -6.39 17.91 26.67
CA ILE A 6 -7.51 16.98 26.52
C ILE A 6 -7.40 15.96 27.65
N ASP A 7 -8.47 15.80 28.42
CA ASP A 7 -8.54 14.79 29.46
C ASP A 7 -8.71 13.38 28.87
N GLU A 8 -8.15 12.36 29.53
CA GLU A 8 -8.23 10.97 29.07
C GLU A 8 -9.68 10.48 28.94
N SER A 9 -10.59 10.97 29.79
CA SER A 9 -12.01 10.62 29.71
C SER A 9 -12.64 11.06 28.39
N ILE A 10 -12.25 12.21 27.84
CA ILE A 10 -12.75 12.72 26.56
C ILE A 10 -12.30 11.80 25.42
N VAL A 11 -11.02 11.38 25.45
CA VAL A 11 -10.48 10.47 24.44
C VAL A 11 -11.15 9.09 24.53
N THR A 12 -11.30 8.57 25.73
CA THR A 12 -11.93 7.27 25.97
C THR A 12 -13.39 7.26 25.52
N GLU A 13 -14.14 8.31 25.84
CA GLU A 13 -15.53 8.45 25.40
C GLU A 13 -15.64 8.60 23.88
N ALA A 14 -14.74 9.34 23.25
CA ALA A 14 -14.68 9.45 21.80
C ALA A 14 -14.42 8.08 21.14
N LEU A 15 -13.48 7.29 21.67
CA LEU A 15 -13.12 5.97 21.14
C LEU A 15 -14.25 4.96 21.23
N ARG A 16 -15.19 5.08 22.20
CA ARG A 16 -16.34 4.16 22.32
C ARG A 16 -17.26 4.16 21.11
N ASN A 17 -17.30 5.27 20.37
CA ASN A 17 -18.17 5.43 19.21
C ASN A 17 -17.47 5.10 17.89
N VAL A 18 -16.17 4.75 17.93
CA VAL A 18 -15.42 4.45 16.71
C VAL A 18 -15.59 2.97 16.36
N PRO A 19 -16.03 2.65 15.13
CA PRO A 19 -16.16 1.27 14.70
C PRO A 19 -14.77 0.63 14.54
N SER A 20 -14.65 -0.61 15.00
CA SER A 20 -13.42 -1.39 14.87
C SER A 20 -13.16 -1.94 13.48
N SER A 21 -14.20 -1.92 12.66
CA SER A 21 -14.11 -2.26 11.25
C SER A 21 -15.20 -1.52 10.47
N PHE A 22 -14.92 -1.28 9.19
CA PHE A 22 -15.88 -0.69 8.27
C PHE A 22 -15.56 -1.12 6.84
N THR A 23 -16.54 -1.02 5.97
CA THR A 23 -16.38 -1.30 4.54
C THR A 23 -16.53 0.00 3.76
N LEU A 24 -15.56 0.29 2.91
CA LEU A 24 -15.66 1.37 1.94
C LEU A 24 -16.21 0.80 0.64
N THR A 25 -17.43 1.23 0.30
CA THR A 25 -18.12 0.80 -0.91
C THR A 25 -17.63 1.60 -2.11
N SER A 26 -17.04 0.90 -3.08
CA SER A 26 -16.68 1.42 -4.38
C SER A 26 -17.89 1.51 -5.32
N ARG A 27 -17.73 2.22 -6.45
CA ARG A 27 -18.76 2.29 -7.50
C ARG A 27 -19.11 0.91 -8.07
N ASN A 28 -18.11 0.03 -8.18
CA ASN A 28 -18.32 -1.38 -8.43
C ASN A 28 -18.37 -2.12 -7.08
N PRO A 29 -19.52 -2.69 -6.66
CA PRO A 29 -19.64 -3.40 -5.39
C PRO A 29 -18.67 -4.57 -5.22
N ASP A 30 -18.18 -5.17 -6.31
CA ASP A 30 -17.22 -6.30 -6.24
C ASP A 30 -15.82 -5.87 -5.79
N LYS A 31 -15.54 -4.55 -5.77
CA LYS A 31 -14.26 -3.96 -5.38
C LYS A 31 -14.30 -3.21 -4.05
N HIS A 32 -15.30 -3.47 -3.22
CA HIS A 32 -15.38 -2.87 -1.89
C HIS A 32 -14.15 -3.29 -1.05
N VAL A 33 -13.68 -2.39 -0.21
CA VAL A 33 -12.51 -2.67 0.65
C VAL A 33 -12.94 -2.67 2.11
N HIS A 34 -12.56 -3.72 2.82
CA HIS A 34 -12.82 -3.85 4.25
C HIS A 34 -11.61 -3.39 5.05
N PHE A 35 -11.83 -2.58 6.08
CA PHE A 35 -10.82 -2.16 7.04
C PHE A 35 -11.13 -2.74 8.41
N GLY A 36 -10.14 -3.34 9.06
CA GLY A 36 -10.26 -3.95 10.38
C GLY A 36 -9.99 -5.45 10.35
N GLY A 37 -9.88 -6.05 11.53
CA GLY A 37 -9.50 -7.46 11.66
C GLY A 37 -8.18 -7.77 10.93
N ASN A 38 -8.17 -8.84 10.13
CA ASN A 38 -6.99 -9.30 9.37
C ASN A 38 -7.00 -8.84 7.91
N SER A 39 -7.86 -7.89 7.53
CA SER A 39 -7.83 -7.36 6.16
C SER A 39 -6.59 -6.50 5.95
N LEU A 40 -6.04 -6.54 4.74
CA LEU A 40 -4.91 -5.72 4.30
C LEU A 40 -5.25 -5.10 2.95
N VAL A 41 -5.19 -3.78 2.88
CA VAL A 41 -5.49 -2.99 1.69
C VAL A 41 -4.22 -2.26 1.27
N PHE A 42 -3.90 -2.32 -0.02
CA PHE A 42 -2.78 -1.58 -0.61
C PHE A 42 -3.28 -0.38 -1.41
N GLY A 43 -2.75 0.80 -1.09
CA GLY A 43 -3.13 2.06 -1.73
C GLY A 43 -2.06 2.57 -2.70
N LEU A 44 -2.50 3.20 -3.80
CA LEU A 44 -1.60 3.90 -4.71
C LEU A 44 -0.82 5.03 -4.00
N VAL A 45 0.38 5.35 -4.49
CA VAL A 45 1.12 6.57 -4.11
C VAL A 45 0.21 7.80 -4.17
N ALA A 46 0.45 8.75 -3.28
CA ALA A 46 -0.31 9.99 -3.22
C ALA A 46 0.50 11.10 -2.56
N GLY A 47 0.41 12.32 -3.09
CA GLY A 47 1.11 13.49 -2.59
C GLY A 47 2.26 14.02 -3.46
N PRO A 48 3.02 13.20 -4.21
CA PRO A 48 4.15 13.70 -4.98
C PRO A 48 3.81 14.88 -5.91
N PRO A 49 4.60 15.96 -5.90
CA PRO A 49 4.49 17.02 -6.90
C PRO A 49 5.17 16.67 -8.23
N ASN A 50 6.04 15.66 -8.24
CA ASN A 50 6.76 15.23 -9.44
C ASN A 50 6.39 13.81 -9.86
N VAL A 51 6.59 13.55 -11.14
CA VAL A 51 6.50 12.23 -11.75
C VAL A 51 7.85 11.88 -12.38
N HIS A 52 8.17 10.59 -12.43
CA HIS A 52 9.36 10.07 -13.09
C HIS A 52 9.02 8.88 -13.98
N ASP A 53 9.62 8.86 -15.17
CA ASP A 53 9.81 7.65 -15.98
C ASP A 53 11.19 7.67 -16.62
N ARG A 54 11.66 6.52 -17.12
CA ARG A 54 12.99 6.36 -17.73
C ARG A 54 13.14 7.10 -19.07
N LEU A 55 12.04 7.46 -19.74
CA LEU A 55 12.07 8.10 -21.06
C LEU A 55 12.19 9.62 -20.95
N ASN A 56 11.42 10.23 -20.05
CA ASN A 56 11.26 11.66 -19.89
C ASN A 56 11.94 12.19 -18.62
N GLY A 57 12.40 11.30 -17.74
CA GLY A 57 13.01 11.66 -16.46
C GLY A 57 12.02 12.27 -15.46
N ARG A 58 12.59 12.85 -14.39
CA ARG A 58 11.84 13.53 -13.34
C ARG A 58 11.32 14.88 -13.83
N ARG A 59 10.01 15.11 -13.72
CA ARG A 59 9.34 16.34 -14.14
C ARG A 59 8.16 16.67 -13.22
N PRO A 60 7.64 17.89 -13.23
CA PRO A 60 6.41 18.19 -12.52
C PRO A 60 5.23 17.36 -13.02
N GLY A 61 4.33 16.99 -12.10
CA GLY A 61 3.14 16.22 -12.42
C GLY A 61 2.16 16.97 -13.33
N ASN A 62 1.49 16.21 -14.19
CA ASN A 62 0.42 16.70 -15.05
C ASN A 62 -0.78 15.73 -15.07
N LEU A 63 -1.89 16.16 -15.64
CA LEU A 63 -3.13 15.39 -15.70
C LEU A 63 -3.00 14.12 -16.56
N PRO A 64 -2.33 14.10 -17.72
CA PRO A 64 -2.03 12.85 -18.42
C PRO A 64 -1.31 11.81 -17.55
N ASP A 65 -0.30 12.25 -16.80
CA ASP A 65 0.41 11.38 -15.87
C ASP A 65 -0.50 10.87 -14.75
N TYR A 66 -1.32 11.75 -14.16
CA TYR A 66 -2.36 11.36 -13.19
C TYR A 66 -3.25 10.26 -13.75
N GLN A 67 -3.82 10.47 -14.95
CA GLN A 67 -4.73 9.54 -15.59
C GLN A 67 -4.09 8.18 -15.89
N ASN A 68 -2.82 8.17 -16.32
CA ASN A 68 -2.09 6.93 -16.56
C ASN A 68 -1.89 6.13 -15.27
N PHE A 69 -1.54 6.78 -14.17
CA PHE A 69 -1.47 6.12 -12.87
C PHE A 69 -2.82 5.55 -12.42
N ILE A 70 -3.94 6.24 -12.68
CA ILE A 70 -5.27 5.68 -12.38
C ILE A 70 -5.55 4.43 -13.21
N ARG A 71 -5.20 4.44 -14.50
CA ARG A 71 -5.33 3.24 -15.35
C ARG A 71 -4.47 2.09 -14.86
N LEU A 72 -3.23 2.36 -14.45
CA LEU A 72 -2.32 1.35 -13.89
C LEU A 72 -2.85 0.80 -12.55
N ALA A 73 -3.33 1.68 -11.67
CA ALA A 73 -3.95 1.27 -10.41
C ALA A 73 -5.20 0.40 -10.63
N HIS A 74 -6.00 0.72 -11.65
CA HIS A 74 -7.16 -0.09 -12.02
C HIS A 74 -6.77 -1.44 -12.64
N HIS A 75 -5.65 -1.49 -13.38
CA HIS A 75 -5.16 -2.69 -14.06
C HIS A 75 -4.61 -3.73 -13.08
N PHE A 76 -3.82 -3.31 -12.09
CA PHE A 76 -3.18 -4.23 -11.16
C PHE A 76 -4.09 -4.59 -9.99
N ASN A 77 -4.39 -5.88 -9.84
CA ASN A 77 -5.15 -6.42 -8.71
C ASN A 77 -4.45 -6.25 -7.35
N ALA A 78 -3.16 -5.91 -7.35
CA ALA A 78 -2.41 -5.60 -6.13
C ALA A 78 -2.71 -4.22 -5.56
N ILE A 79 -3.41 -3.33 -6.30
CA ILE A 79 -3.77 -1.98 -5.84
C ILE A 79 -5.28 -1.94 -5.61
N HIS A 80 -5.67 -1.75 -4.36
CA HIS A 80 -7.05 -1.90 -3.91
C HIS A 80 -7.78 -0.56 -3.76
N ILE A 81 -7.04 0.53 -3.53
CA ILE A 81 -7.61 1.87 -3.33
C ILE A 81 -6.71 2.93 -3.97
N ILE A 82 -7.33 3.92 -4.59
CA ILE A 82 -6.63 5.11 -5.09
C ILE A 82 -6.46 6.09 -3.94
N GLY A 83 -5.24 6.57 -3.72
CA GLY A 83 -4.97 7.61 -2.74
C GLY A 83 -5.59 8.96 -3.13
N ASN A 84 -5.18 10.03 -2.47
CA ASN A 84 -5.68 11.40 -2.73
C ASN A 84 -5.34 11.84 -4.16
N GLN A 85 -4.14 12.38 -4.36
CA GLN A 85 -3.65 12.71 -5.68
C GLN A 85 -2.35 11.96 -5.91
N VAL A 86 -2.33 11.03 -6.86
CA VAL A 86 -1.13 10.22 -7.16
C VAL A 86 0.07 11.08 -7.51
N VAL A 87 -0.19 12.12 -8.30
CA VAL A 87 0.71 13.24 -8.54
C VAL A 87 -0.13 14.51 -8.64
N ALA A 88 0.39 15.67 -8.24
CA ALA A 88 -0.32 16.92 -8.44
C ALA A 88 -0.25 17.37 -9.92
N PRO A 89 -1.37 17.57 -10.63
CA PRO A 89 -1.36 18.25 -11.94
C PRO A 89 -1.11 19.74 -11.72
N ILE A 90 0.15 20.17 -11.83
CA ILE A 90 0.54 21.53 -11.45
C ILE A 90 0.17 22.58 -12.50
N GLU A 91 -0.10 22.15 -13.72
CA GLU A 91 -0.56 22.98 -14.84
C GLU A 91 -2.03 23.42 -14.69
N LEU A 92 -2.80 22.74 -13.84
CA LEU A 92 -4.20 23.07 -13.56
C LEU A 92 -4.36 24.06 -12.40
N PRO A 93 -5.39 24.92 -12.40
CA PRO A 93 -5.64 25.86 -11.31
C PRO A 93 -5.81 25.16 -9.95
N ALA A 94 -5.02 25.54 -8.94
CA ALA A 94 -4.99 24.88 -7.64
C ALA A 94 -6.33 24.89 -6.88
N ASN A 95 -7.21 25.86 -7.18
CA ASN A 95 -8.53 25.96 -6.58
C ASN A 95 -9.51 24.91 -7.13
N SER A 96 -9.36 24.46 -8.38
CA SER A 96 -10.30 23.55 -9.06
C SER A 96 -9.73 22.19 -9.44
N ARG A 97 -8.40 22.02 -9.55
CA ARG A 97 -7.76 20.79 -10.08
C ARG A 97 -8.16 19.48 -9.40
N HIS A 98 -8.68 19.54 -8.17
CA HIS A 98 -9.20 18.37 -7.46
C HIS A 98 -10.43 17.77 -8.18
N LEU A 99 -11.24 18.61 -8.83
CA LEU A 99 -12.39 18.19 -9.64
C LEU A 99 -11.95 17.39 -10.87
N ASP A 100 -10.91 17.84 -11.57
CA ASP A 100 -10.34 17.12 -12.71
C ASP A 100 -9.78 15.75 -12.29
N THR A 101 -9.13 15.69 -11.12
CA THR A 101 -8.62 14.42 -10.58
C THR A 101 -9.73 13.48 -10.15
N TYR A 102 -10.83 13.99 -9.56
CA TYR A 102 -11.99 13.16 -9.23
C TYR A 102 -12.69 12.63 -10.49
N HIS A 103 -12.82 13.47 -11.51
CA HIS A 103 -13.35 13.05 -12.80
C HIS A 103 -12.50 11.92 -13.41
N ALA A 104 -11.17 12.04 -13.37
CA ALA A 104 -10.28 10.96 -13.80
C ALA A 104 -10.49 9.66 -13.00
N ASN A 105 -10.57 9.74 -11.66
CA ASN A 105 -10.83 8.57 -10.81
C ASN A 105 -12.14 7.87 -11.17
N LEU A 106 -13.22 8.65 -11.32
CA LEU A 106 -14.57 8.14 -11.61
C LEU A 106 -14.69 7.55 -13.02
N THR A 107 -13.97 8.09 -14.00
CA THR A 107 -14.08 7.68 -15.42
C THR A 107 -13.08 6.60 -15.82
N LEU A 108 -11.91 6.55 -15.18
CA LEU A 108 -10.83 5.62 -15.52
C LEU A 108 -10.71 4.43 -14.57
N SER A 109 -11.44 4.46 -13.45
CA SER A 109 -11.46 3.37 -12.48
C SER A 109 -12.83 3.22 -11.82
N ASP A 110 -13.04 2.07 -11.22
CA ASP A 110 -14.15 1.72 -10.35
C ASP A 110 -13.70 1.43 -8.91
N LEU A 111 -12.41 1.62 -8.61
CA LEU A 111 -11.85 1.55 -7.25
C LEU A 111 -12.33 2.72 -6.39
N SER A 112 -12.34 2.50 -5.08
CA SER A 112 -12.52 3.59 -4.12
C SER A 112 -11.34 4.58 -4.19
N PHE A 113 -11.60 5.85 -3.90
CA PHE A 113 -10.55 6.89 -3.87
C PHE A 113 -10.70 7.84 -2.68
N HIS A 114 -9.57 8.37 -2.21
CA HIS A 114 -9.53 9.35 -1.12
C HIS A 114 -9.79 10.77 -1.65
N CYS A 115 -10.73 11.49 -1.02
CA CYS A 115 -10.97 12.91 -1.31
C CYS A 115 -9.84 13.82 -0.77
N THR A 116 -9.52 14.89 -1.49
CA THR A 116 -8.52 15.88 -1.09
C THR A 116 -8.94 16.69 0.15
N ALA A 117 -8.36 16.40 1.32
CA ALA A 117 -8.66 17.09 2.58
C ALA A 117 -7.88 18.42 2.80
N ILE A 118 -7.73 19.26 1.76
CA ILE A 118 -7.04 20.57 1.89
C ILE A 118 -8.06 21.71 2.06
N GLY A 119 -8.15 22.24 3.28
CA GLY A 119 -9.06 23.33 3.63
C GLY A 119 -10.47 22.86 4.00
N ARG A 120 -11.17 23.61 4.86
CA ARG A 120 -12.45 23.18 5.46
C ARG A 120 -13.49 22.73 4.43
N ALA A 121 -13.63 23.43 3.30
CA ALA A 121 -14.61 23.05 2.28
C ALA A 121 -14.34 21.63 1.73
N ARG A 122 -13.12 21.39 1.25
CA ARG A 122 -12.72 20.09 0.68
C ARG A 122 -12.59 18.98 1.73
N ALA A 123 -12.20 19.37 2.94
CA ALA A 123 -12.12 18.48 4.08
C ALA A 123 -13.51 18.07 4.58
N MET A 124 -14.50 18.96 4.66
CA MET A 124 -15.87 18.58 5.04
C MET A 124 -16.51 17.62 4.04
N ASP A 125 -16.12 17.69 2.76
CA ASP A 125 -16.52 16.68 1.77
C ASP A 125 -15.87 15.30 2.03
N GLY A 126 -14.71 15.25 2.70
CA GLY A 126 -13.96 14.00 3.00
C GLY A 126 -13.96 13.53 4.47
N ILE A 127 -14.35 14.38 5.43
CA ILE A 127 -14.16 14.21 6.89
C ILE A 127 -15.03 13.10 7.51
N ASN A 128 -15.99 12.54 6.78
CA ASN A 128 -16.91 11.55 7.34
C ASN A 128 -16.32 10.13 7.55
N VAL A 129 -15.03 9.84 7.32
CA VAL A 129 -14.63 8.42 7.13
C VAL A 129 -13.22 7.89 7.51
N MET A 130 -12.25 8.62 8.10
CA MET A 130 -10.94 7.95 8.36
C MET A 130 -10.05 8.51 9.49
N TYR A 131 -9.50 7.58 10.28
CA TYR A 131 -8.33 7.77 11.17
C TYR A 131 -7.09 7.15 10.51
N GLY A 132 -5.94 7.84 10.54
CA GLY A 132 -4.70 7.30 9.98
C GLY A 132 -3.45 7.95 10.55
N ALA A 133 -2.37 7.18 10.67
CA ALA A 133 -1.05 7.66 11.08
C ALA A 133 -0.08 7.59 9.89
N PHE A 134 0.80 8.58 9.76
CA PHE A 134 1.99 8.52 8.92
C PHE A 134 3.19 8.71 9.85
N THR A 135 4.05 7.70 9.96
CA THR A 135 5.18 7.74 10.88
C THR A 135 6.47 7.54 10.10
N SER A 136 7.31 8.56 10.06
CA SER A 136 8.69 8.50 9.58
C SER A 136 9.63 8.89 10.71
N ASN A 137 10.78 8.23 10.83
CA ASN A 137 11.90 8.73 11.64
C ASN A 137 12.69 9.77 10.83
N VAL A 138 13.62 10.46 11.49
CA VAL A 138 14.49 11.46 10.87
C VAL A 138 15.91 10.93 10.93
N ASP A 139 16.66 11.02 9.82
CA ASP A 139 18.10 10.80 9.84
C ASP A 139 18.76 11.97 10.58
N MET A 140 19.39 11.68 11.73
CA MET A 140 19.93 12.72 12.62
C MET A 140 21.13 13.46 12.03
N LYS A 141 21.75 12.95 10.95
CA LYS A 141 22.90 13.58 10.28
C LYS A 141 22.46 14.58 9.21
N SER A 142 21.42 14.28 8.45
CA SER A 142 20.92 15.11 7.34
C SER A 142 19.66 15.91 7.69
N GLY A 143 18.93 15.53 8.74
CA GLY A 143 17.62 16.08 9.09
C GLY A 143 16.49 15.65 8.12
N ALA A 144 16.79 14.80 7.15
CA ALA A 144 15.81 14.31 6.19
C ALA A 144 14.94 13.18 6.79
N PRO A 145 13.68 13.03 6.37
CA PRO A 145 12.88 11.85 6.70
C PRO A 145 13.62 10.57 6.28
N ALA A 146 13.76 9.64 7.22
CA ALA A 146 14.30 8.31 6.99
C ALA A 146 13.14 7.32 6.81
N PHE A 147 13.30 6.42 5.85
CA PHE A 147 12.31 5.43 5.47
C PHE A 147 12.96 4.06 5.34
N GLY A 148 12.17 2.97 5.48
CA GLY A 148 12.68 1.61 5.35
C GLY A 148 13.73 1.18 6.39
N THR A 149 13.91 1.94 7.48
CA THR A 149 14.88 1.60 8.52
C THR A 149 14.30 0.61 9.55
N PRO A 150 15.14 -0.08 10.33
CA PRO A 150 14.67 -0.94 11.43
C PRO A 150 13.81 -0.20 12.45
N GLU A 151 14.07 1.09 12.71
CA GLU A 151 13.28 1.94 13.60
C GLU A 151 11.89 2.20 13.01
N ASN A 152 11.80 2.47 11.71
CA ASN A 152 10.52 2.60 11.02
C ASN A 152 9.70 1.32 11.13
N ALA A 153 10.31 0.15 10.87
CA ALA A 153 9.62 -1.13 10.98
C ALA A 153 9.16 -1.43 12.42
N LYS A 154 10.01 -1.20 13.43
CA LYS A 154 9.63 -1.33 14.85
C LYS A 154 8.49 -0.39 15.22
N ALA A 155 8.55 0.86 14.76
CA ALA A 155 7.48 1.83 14.99
C ALA A 155 6.16 1.38 14.37
N ASN A 156 6.18 0.80 13.16
CA ASN A 156 4.97 0.25 12.54
C ASN A 156 4.39 -0.92 13.35
N ILE A 157 5.24 -1.82 13.85
CA ILE A 157 4.82 -2.95 14.67
C ILE A 157 4.15 -2.46 15.97
N ILE A 158 4.81 -1.52 16.67
CA ILE A 158 4.30 -0.93 17.92
C ILE A 158 2.99 -0.18 17.68
N ALA A 159 2.94 0.66 16.63
CA ALA A 159 1.74 1.42 16.29
C ALA A 159 0.55 0.51 15.99
N GLY A 160 0.78 -0.59 15.29
CA GLY A 160 -0.25 -1.59 15.04
C GLY A 160 -0.76 -2.30 16.31
N GLN A 161 0.13 -2.61 17.27
CA GLN A 161 -0.28 -3.12 18.58
C GLN A 161 -1.15 -2.10 19.34
N LEU A 162 -0.80 -0.82 19.28
CA LEU A 162 -1.60 0.26 19.87
C LEU A 162 -2.95 0.41 19.18
N ALA A 163 -3.00 0.34 17.85
CA ALA A 163 -4.25 0.40 17.10
C ALA A 163 -5.20 -0.73 17.49
N ARG A 164 -4.70 -1.97 17.63
CA ARG A 164 -5.49 -3.10 18.14
C ARG A 164 -5.92 -2.90 19.59
N ARG A 165 -5.06 -2.33 20.45
CA ARG A 165 -5.42 -2.00 21.84
C ARG A 165 -6.61 -1.02 21.91
N TYR A 166 -6.67 -0.06 20.99
CA TYR A 166 -7.77 0.90 20.89
C TYR A 166 -8.90 0.43 19.97
N ASN A 167 -8.83 -0.79 19.44
CA ASN A 167 -9.81 -1.38 18.55
C ASN A 167 -10.08 -0.52 17.30
N LEU A 168 -9.01 0.00 16.70
CA LEU A 168 -9.05 0.87 15.51
C LEU A 168 -8.38 0.18 14.31
N PRO A 169 -8.92 0.37 13.08
CA PRO A 169 -8.18 0.02 11.88
C PRO A 169 -6.86 0.78 11.78
N TYR A 170 -5.80 0.08 11.40
CA TYR A 170 -4.44 0.63 11.36
C TYR A 170 -4.02 1.02 9.94
N ARG A 171 -3.69 2.29 9.73
CA ARG A 171 -3.07 2.78 8.49
C ARG A 171 -1.59 3.11 8.72
N THR A 172 -0.74 2.68 7.79
CA THR A 172 0.67 3.07 7.68
C THR A 172 1.11 3.16 6.21
N SER A 173 2.42 3.21 5.94
CA SER A 173 3.02 3.31 4.60
C SER A 173 4.30 2.50 4.47
N ASN A 174 4.65 2.09 3.23
CA ASN A 174 5.89 1.36 2.89
C ASN A 174 6.91 2.25 2.13
N ALA A 175 7.14 3.45 2.65
CA ALA A 175 7.96 4.46 1.98
C ALA A 175 9.45 4.08 1.86
N ASN A 176 10.14 4.75 0.93
CA ASN A 176 11.59 4.73 0.73
C ASN A 176 12.10 6.16 0.45
N ALA A 177 13.41 6.37 0.62
CA ALA A 177 14.10 7.63 0.44
C ALA A 177 14.90 7.72 -0.87
N SER A 178 15.10 6.61 -1.59
CA SER A 178 15.90 6.60 -2.82
C SER A 178 15.34 7.53 -3.89
N ASN A 179 16.23 8.20 -4.62
CA ASN A 179 15.87 9.14 -5.69
C ASN A 179 15.64 8.43 -7.04
N VAL A 180 15.99 7.15 -7.13
CA VAL A 180 15.94 6.34 -8.36
C VAL A 180 15.44 4.93 -8.04
N VAL A 181 14.97 4.21 -9.04
CA VAL A 181 14.52 2.81 -8.85
C VAL A 181 15.75 1.90 -8.83
N ASP A 182 16.36 1.77 -7.67
CA ASP A 182 17.57 1.00 -7.43
C ASP A 182 17.42 0.01 -6.27
N LEU A 183 18.55 -0.59 -5.86
CA LEU A 183 18.58 -1.53 -4.74
C LEU A 183 18.07 -0.89 -3.44
N GLN A 184 18.37 0.40 -3.19
CA GLN A 184 17.86 1.13 -2.04
C GLN A 184 16.34 1.25 -2.06
N ALA A 185 15.79 1.69 -3.19
CA ALA A 185 14.34 1.80 -3.35
C ALA A 185 13.64 0.46 -3.05
N ALA A 186 14.23 -0.66 -3.48
CA ALA A 186 13.69 -1.99 -3.27
C ALA A 186 13.78 -2.43 -1.79
N TYR A 187 14.97 -2.46 -1.18
CA TYR A 187 15.10 -3.00 0.19
C TYR A 187 14.41 -2.13 1.24
N GLU A 188 14.36 -0.80 1.06
CA GLU A 188 13.66 0.09 1.99
C GLU A 188 12.14 -0.12 1.92
N THR A 189 11.60 -0.24 0.70
CA THR A 189 10.17 -0.52 0.50
C THR A 189 9.80 -1.88 1.08
N GLU A 190 10.60 -2.91 0.84
CA GLU A 190 10.39 -4.26 1.35
C GLU A 190 10.41 -4.28 2.90
N MET A 191 11.43 -3.68 3.52
CA MET A 191 11.55 -3.60 4.97
C MET A 191 10.37 -2.86 5.61
N ALA A 192 9.95 -1.73 5.02
CA ALA A 192 8.80 -0.97 5.49
C ALA A 192 7.49 -1.77 5.32
N THR A 193 7.36 -2.52 4.22
CA THR A 193 6.21 -3.40 3.96
C THR A 193 6.12 -4.51 5.01
N TRP A 194 7.23 -5.19 5.33
CA TRP A 194 7.25 -6.17 6.42
C TRP A 194 6.88 -5.55 7.77
N GLY A 195 7.43 -4.37 8.09
CA GLY A 195 7.08 -3.67 9.31
C GLY A 195 5.58 -3.37 9.42
N ALA A 196 4.95 -2.98 8.31
CA ALA A 196 3.53 -2.73 8.23
C ALA A 196 2.68 -4.02 8.35
N VAL A 197 3.07 -5.08 7.64
CA VAL A 197 2.38 -6.38 7.67
C VAL A 197 2.47 -7.01 9.07
N LEU A 198 3.67 -7.06 9.67
CA LEU A 198 3.86 -7.56 11.04
C LEU A 198 3.17 -6.66 12.08
N GLY A 199 3.02 -5.38 11.77
CA GLY A 199 2.19 -4.46 12.54
C GLY A 199 0.69 -4.72 12.41
N GLY A 200 0.22 -5.57 11.50
CA GLY A 200 -1.20 -5.80 11.26
C GLY A 200 -1.88 -4.56 10.70
N ALA A 201 -1.23 -3.89 9.74
CA ALA A 201 -1.84 -2.79 9.00
C ALA A 201 -3.08 -3.26 8.24
N ASN A 202 -4.16 -2.48 8.32
CA ASN A 202 -5.33 -2.63 7.48
C ASN A 202 -5.23 -1.83 6.19
N LEU A 203 -4.41 -0.77 6.18
CA LEU A 203 -4.09 0.02 5.00
C LEU A 203 -2.59 0.32 4.96
N ILE A 204 -1.90 -0.22 3.97
CA ILE A 204 -0.60 0.31 3.55
C ILE A 204 -0.86 1.29 2.44
N TYR A 205 -0.76 2.56 2.79
CA TYR A 205 -0.92 3.65 1.86
C TYR A 205 0.41 3.96 1.20
N HIS A 206 0.38 4.54 0.00
CA HIS A 206 1.57 4.69 -0.83
C HIS A 206 2.27 3.38 -1.21
N ALA A 207 1.55 2.26 -1.14
CA ALA A 207 2.02 0.91 -1.40
C ALA A 207 2.74 0.75 -2.74
N ALA A 208 2.30 1.50 -3.77
CA ALA A 208 2.86 1.42 -5.12
C ALA A 208 3.18 2.80 -5.71
N GLY A 209 4.43 2.98 -6.14
CA GLY A 209 4.90 4.11 -6.93
C GLY A 209 5.64 5.21 -6.14
N TRP A 210 5.83 5.04 -4.83
CA TRP A 210 6.52 6.03 -3.98
C TRP A 210 8.03 6.06 -4.21
N LEU A 211 8.59 7.25 -4.42
CA LEU A 211 10.03 7.48 -4.57
C LEU A 211 10.43 8.84 -3.98
N GLU A 212 11.74 9.02 -3.73
CA GLU A 212 12.35 10.29 -3.32
C GLU A 212 11.72 10.86 -2.05
N GLY A 213 11.46 10.01 -1.06
CA GLY A 213 10.83 10.43 0.20
C GLY A 213 9.44 11.05 0.02
N GLY A 214 8.74 10.72 -1.07
CA GLY A 214 7.40 11.22 -1.38
C GLY A 214 7.39 12.43 -2.30
N LEU A 215 8.54 12.81 -2.86
CA LEU A 215 8.63 13.90 -3.82
C LEU A 215 8.32 13.47 -5.26
N THR A 216 8.35 12.15 -5.54
CA THR A 216 8.21 11.61 -6.89
C THR A 216 7.30 10.39 -6.91
N ALA A 217 6.32 10.39 -7.82
CA ALA A 217 5.58 9.19 -8.23
C ALA A 217 6.27 8.59 -9.47
N SER A 218 6.72 7.34 -9.42
CA SER A 218 7.48 6.73 -10.51
C SER A 218 6.75 5.57 -11.15
N TYR A 219 6.75 5.52 -12.49
CA TYR A 219 6.12 4.45 -13.26
C TYR A 219 6.86 3.12 -13.09
N GLU A 220 8.18 3.11 -13.20
CA GLU A 220 8.97 1.89 -12.99
C GLU A 220 8.88 1.43 -11.53
N LYS A 221 8.83 2.38 -10.60
CA LYS A 221 8.69 2.07 -9.18
C LYS A 221 7.33 1.44 -8.89
N LEU A 222 6.27 1.87 -9.56
CA LEU A 222 4.95 1.25 -9.44
C LEU A 222 5.00 -0.22 -9.88
N VAL A 223 5.66 -0.54 -10.99
CA VAL A 223 5.79 -1.93 -11.46
C VAL A 223 6.61 -2.78 -10.48
N LEU A 224 7.73 -2.24 -9.97
CA LEU A 224 8.53 -2.89 -8.94
C LEU A 224 7.74 -3.14 -7.65
N ASP A 225 6.94 -2.15 -7.24
CA ASP A 225 6.12 -2.27 -6.03
C ASP A 225 5.01 -3.29 -6.22
N VAL A 226 4.39 -3.36 -7.40
CA VAL A 226 3.39 -4.40 -7.69
C VAL A 226 4.00 -5.80 -7.58
N GLU A 227 5.24 -6.02 -7.98
CA GLU A 227 5.94 -7.29 -7.74
C GLU A 227 6.06 -7.57 -6.22
N ILE A 228 6.55 -6.60 -5.44
CA ILE A 228 6.66 -6.73 -3.97
C ILE A 228 5.30 -7.04 -3.34
N LEU A 229 4.26 -6.30 -3.71
CA LEU A 229 2.92 -6.47 -3.15
C LEU A 229 2.33 -7.83 -3.51
N GLN A 230 2.53 -8.33 -4.73
CA GLN A 230 2.08 -9.68 -5.11
C GLN A 230 2.81 -10.77 -4.34
N ASN A 231 4.12 -10.63 -4.12
CA ASN A 231 4.87 -11.54 -3.23
C ASN A 231 4.29 -11.54 -1.81
N MET A 232 3.95 -10.37 -1.26
CA MET A 232 3.30 -10.27 0.05
C MET A 232 1.90 -10.91 0.05
N MET A 233 1.10 -10.68 -0.98
CA MET A 233 -0.23 -11.30 -1.11
C MET A 233 -0.14 -12.81 -1.14
N GLU A 234 0.82 -13.37 -1.90
CA GLU A 234 1.03 -14.81 -1.93
C GLU A 234 1.53 -15.34 -0.59
N PHE A 235 2.52 -14.68 0.02
CA PHE A 235 3.07 -15.08 1.32
C PHE A 235 2.00 -15.12 2.42
N LEU A 236 1.04 -14.20 2.38
CA LEU A 236 -0.04 -14.11 3.36
C LEU A 236 -1.19 -15.09 3.08
N ARG A 237 -1.17 -15.83 1.96
CA ARG A 237 -2.15 -16.91 1.75
C ARG A 237 -1.94 -18.01 2.80
N PRO A 238 -3.01 -18.48 3.45
CA PRO A 238 -2.90 -19.60 4.36
C PRO A 238 -2.34 -20.83 3.63
N LEU A 239 -1.41 -21.52 4.28
CA LEU A 239 -0.93 -22.81 3.76
C LEU A 239 -2.07 -23.82 3.77
N PRO A 240 -2.32 -24.53 2.65
CA PRO A 240 -3.24 -25.64 2.64
C PRO A 240 -2.61 -26.84 3.35
N PHE A 241 -3.44 -27.63 4.03
CA PHE A 241 -3.01 -28.82 4.78
C PHE A 241 -3.80 -30.05 4.35
N GLN A 242 -4.07 -30.21 3.05
CA GLN A 242 -4.69 -31.42 2.52
C GLN A 242 -3.65 -32.53 2.35
N GLU A 243 -4.11 -33.78 2.24
CA GLU A 243 -3.22 -34.96 2.13
C GLU A 243 -2.18 -34.82 1.01
N ASP A 244 -2.61 -34.36 -0.17
CA ASP A 244 -1.68 -34.14 -1.26
C ASP A 244 -0.68 -33.01 -1.00
N ASP A 245 -1.02 -31.98 -0.21
CA ASP A 245 -0.11 -30.87 0.09
C ASP A 245 1.03 -31.32 1.01
N LEU A 246 0.80 -32.37 1.81
CA LEU A 246 1.83 -33.02 2.62
C LEU A 246 2.81 -33.83 1.78
N GLY A 247 2.40 -34.28 0.58
CA GLY A 247 3.27 -34.92 -0.41
C GLY A 247 3.83 -36.28 0.00
N PHE A 248 3.24 -36.96 1.00
CA PHE A 248 3.80 -38.21 1.53
C PHE A 248 3.89 -39.34 0.50
N GLU A 249 2.90 -39.51 -0.36
CA GLU A 249 2.94 -40.51 -1.44
C GLU A 249 4.00 -40.17 -2.49
N ALA A 250 4.17 -38.89 -2.81
CA ALA A 250 5.25 -38.45 -3.68
C ALA A 250 6.61 -38.81 -3.06
N ILE A 251 6.83 -38.50 -1.77
CA ILE A 251 8.07 -38.81 -1.03
C ILE A 251 8.38 -40.30 -1.06
N LYS A 252 7.38 -41.17 -0.86
CA LYS A 252 7.55 -42.64 -0.93
C LYS A 252 7.88 -43.12 -2.34
N SER A 253 7.35 -42.47 -3.37
CA SER A 253 7.50 -42.88 -4.77
C SER A 253 8.92 -42.66 -5.34
N VAL A 254 9.69 -41.74 -4.75
CA VAL A 254 11.03 -41.39 -5.20
C VAL A 254 12.09 -42.06 -4.31
N PRO A 255 13.02 -42.85 -4.87
CA PRO A 255 14.10 -43.45 -4.09
C PRO A 255 14.97 -42.41 -3.36
N ALA A 256 15.57 -42.81 -2.24
CA ALA A 256 16.52 -41.96 -1.53
C ALA A 256 17.66 -41.50 -2.45
N GLY A 257 17.92 -40.19 -2.49
CA GLY A 257 18.88 -39.56 -3.41
C GLY A 257 18.33 -39.20 -4.79
N GLY A 258 17.05 -39.45 -5.08
CA GLY A 258 16.37 -39.03 -6.31
C GLY A 258 15.87 -37.59 -6.30
N HIS A 259 15.12 -37.21 -7.35
CA HIS A 259 14.48 -35.89 -7.49
C HIS A 259 13.00 -36.01 -7.90
N PHE A 260 12.21 -34.96 -7.65
CA PHE A 260 10.75 -34.97 -7.82
C PHE A 260 10.25 -34.37 -9.15
N PHE A 261 11.12 -33.85 -10.03
CA PHE A 261 10.69 -33.16 -11.26
C PHE A 261 9.78 -33.99 -12.17
N GLY A 262 9.99 -35.30 -12.25
CA GLY A 262 9.16 -36.21 -13.05
C GLY A 262 8.05 -36.93 -12.26
N ALA A 263 7.91 -36.65 -10.96
CA ALA A 263 6.86 -37.26 -10.15
C ALA A 263 5.49 -36.74 -10.59
N GLU A 264 4.48 -37.62 -10.61
CA GLU A 264 3.10 -37.28 -10.99
C GLU A 264 2.55 -36.11 -10.16
N HIS A 265 2.86 -36.10 -8.86
CA HIS A 265 2.51 -35.00 -7.95
C HIS A 265 3.05 -33.65 -8.42
N THR A 266 4.31 -33.59 -8.87
CA THR A 266 4.90 -32.38 -9.44
C THR A 266 4.27 -32.04 -10.79
N MET A 267 4.15 -33.02 -11.69
CA MET A 267 3.66 -32.81 -13.05
C MET A 267 2.20 -32.35 -13.11
N SER A 268 1.37 -32.73 -12.13
CA SER A 268 -0.01 -32.26 -12.03
C SER A 268 -0.13 -30.83 -11.48
N ARG A 269 0.93 -30.29 -10.86
CA ARG A 269 0.89 -29.02 -10.12
C ARG A 269 1.88 -27.96 -10.59
N TYR A 270 2.89 -28.31 -11.41
CA TYR A 270 4.04 -27.44 -11.69
C TYR A 270 3.69 -26.03 -12.21
N THR A 271 2.54 -25.87 -12.89
CA THR A 271 2.07 -24.57 -13.39
C THR A 271 1.39 -23.70 -12.35
N THR A 272 0.97 -24.26 -11.22
CA THR A 272 0.14 -23.60 -10.19
C THR A 272 0.70 -23.68 -8.78
N ALA A 273 1.67 -24.57 -8.53
CA ALA A 273 2.22 -24.84 -7.20
C ALA A 273 2.97 -23.64 -6.60
N PHE A 274 3.55 -22.79 -7.44
CA PHE A 274 4.38 -21.68 -7.02
C PHE A 274 3.97 -20.38 -7.70
N TYR A 275 4.19 -19.28 -6.99
CA TYR A 275 4.07 -17.94 -7.52
C TYR A 275 4.95 -17.75 -8.76
N GLN A 276 4.38 -17.10 -9.77
CA GLN A 276 5.10 -16.72 -10.98
C GLN A 276 5.37 -15.20 -10.91
N PRO A 277 6.64 -14.79 -10.81
CA PRO A 277 6.97 -13.37 -10.77
C PRO A 277 6.61 -12.68 -12.09
N MET A 278 6.16 -11.43 -11.99
CA MET A 278 5.93 -10.57 -13.14
C MET A 278 7.21 -9.83 -13.55
N LEU A 279 8.10 -9.55 -12.58
CA LEU A 279 9.31 -8.74 -12.79
C LEU A 279 10.63 -9.48 -12.49
N SER A 280 10.67 -10.34 -11.48
CA SER A 280 11.89 -11.07 -11.08
C SER A 280 12.29 -12.12 -12.13
N ASN A 281 13.58 -12.24 -12.43
CA ASN A 281 14.15 -13.19 -13.39
C ASN A 281 14.84 -14.38 -12.69
#